data_AF-A0A848MC47-F1
#
_entry.id   AF-A0A848MC47-F1
#
_cell.length_a   1.000
_cell.length_b   1.000
_cell.length_c   1.000
_cell.angle_alpha   90.00
_cell.angle_beta   90.00
_cell.angle_gamma   90.00
#
_symmetry.space_group_name_H-M   'P 1'
#
loop_
_entity.id
_entity.type
_entity.pdbx_description
1 polymer ?
#
loop_
_entity_poly.entity_id
_entity_poly.type
_entity_poly.pdbx_seq_one_letter_code
_entity_poly.pdbx_strand_id
1 'polypeptide(L)'
;MIGEYWRYFLYVLDHKTNVLVECWKEGLYFQGIIHDMSKFKPVEFFPYAHKFYSKRKDELTDSRWKKAWLHHQNHNKHHWEYWIVNKHTQEALPMPRKYWVEMVCDWRAFSRKWGRKVKEPQLVDRMMNSEGVILHPETRAELERFLAVRESGTNHEQAGSDD
;
A
#
# COMPACT_ATOMS: atom_id res chain seq x y z
N MET A 1 25.50 -3.19 -11.92
CA MET A 1 24.83 -1.88 -11.88
C MET A 1 23.53 -1.83 -12.68
N ILE A 2 23.38 -2.41 -13.89
CA ILE A 2 22.07 -2.45 -14.59
C ILE A 2 21.02 -3.35 -13.88
N GLY A 3 21.46 -4.47 -13.30
CA GLY A 3 20.52 -5.47 -12.76
C GLY A 3 19.69 -5.02 -11.56
N GLU A 4 20.17 -4.09 -10.73
CA GLU A 4 19.42 -3.61 -9.55
C GLU A 4 18.22 -2.74 -9.96
N TYR A 5 18.43 -1.84 -10.93
CA TYR A 5 17.39 -0.96 -11.45
C TYR A 5 16.34 -1.73 -12.23
N TRP A 6 16.75 -2.71 -13.03
CA TRP A 6 15.82 -3.57 -13.75
C TRP A 6 14.95 -4.40 -12.80
N ARG A 7 15.55 -4.99 -11.76
CA ARG A 7 14.79 -5.74 -10.74
C ARG A 7 13.80 -4.85 -9.99
N TYR A 8 14.20 -3.63 -9.65
CA TYR A 8 13.30 -2.66 -9.02
C TYR A 8 12.16 -2.23 -9.94
N PHE A 9 12.45 -1.95 -11.21
CA PHE A 9 11.44 -1.62 -12.20
C PHE A 9 10.37 -2.71 -12.32
N LEU A 10 10.79 -3.97 -12.47
CA LEU A 10 9.87 -5.11 -12.53
C LEU A 10 9.05 -5.27 -11.24
N TYR A 11 9.67 -5.05 -10.07
CA TYR A 11 8.98 -5.08 -8.79
C TYR A 11 7.89 -3.99 -8.69
N VAL A 12 8.21 -2.75 -9.06
CA VAL A 12 7.23 -1.65 -9.04
C VAL A 12 6.08 -1.93 -10.01
N LEU A 13 6.36 -2.46 -11.21
CA LEU A 13 5.31 -2.84 -12.17
C LEU A 13 4.41 -3.96 -11.66
N ASP A 14 4.99 -5.01 -11.05
CA ASP A 14 4.22 -6.13 -10.49
C ASP A 14 3.31 -5.65 -9.35
N HIS A 15 3.86 -4.91 -8.39
CA HIS A 15 3.07 -4.34 -7.28
C HIS A 15 1.97 -3.43 -7.79
N LYS A 16 2.29 -2.46 -8.65
CA LYS A 16 1.32 -1.54 -9.25
C LYS A 16 0.19 -2.26 -9.97
N THR A 17 0.49 -3.34 -10.68
CA THR A 17 -0.55 -4.11 -11.37
C THR A 17 -1.43 -4.87 -10.40
N ASN A 18 -0.86 -5.42 -9.33
CA ASN A 18 -1.63 -6.06 -8.26
C ASN A 18 -2.56 -5.04 -7.55
N VAL A 19 -2.08 -3.82 -7.32
CA VAL A 19 -2.92 -2.73 -6.78
C VAL A 19 -4.02 -2.35 -7.75
N LEU A 20 -3.72 -2.22 -9.05
CA LEU A 20 -4.73 -1.97 -10.07
C LEU A 20 -5.85 -3.01 -10.04
N VAL A 21 -5.52 -4.30 -9.92
CA VAL A 21 -6.50 -5.39 -9.83
C VAL A 21 -7.36 -5.27 -8.57
N GLU A 22 -6.79 -4.94 -7.41
CA GLU A 22 -7.57 -4.74 -6.18
C GLU A 22 -8.45 -3.47 -6.27
N CYS A 23 -7.91 -2.36 -6.76
CA CYS A 23 -8.67 -1.13 -7.01
C CYS A 23 -9.82 -1.34 -7.99
N TRP A 24 -9.65 -2.19 -9.01
CA TRP A 24 -10.70 -2.50 -9.98
C TRP A 24 -11.92 -3.16 -9.33
N LYS A 25 -11.70 -4.05 -8.36
CA LYS A 25 -12.79 -4.70 -7.61
C LYS A 25 -13.58 -3.72 -6.74
N GLU A 26 -12.93 -2.64 -6.32
CA GLU A 26 -13.52 -1.61 -5.46
C GLU A 26 -14.02 -0.38 -6.26
N GLY A 27 -13.99 -0.45 -7.60
CA GLY A 27 -14.44 0.63 -8.50
C GLY A 27 -13.47 1.83 -8.60
N LEU A 28 -12.24 1.71 -8.10
CA LEU A 28 -11.23 2.77 -8.10
C LEU A 28 -10.30 2.72 -9.33
N TYR A 29 -10.87 2.73 -10.54
CA TYR A 29 -10.11 2.55 -11.78
C TYR A 29 -8.98 3.58 -11.96
N PHE A 30 -9.30 4.87 -11.79
CA PHE A 30 -8.32 5.94 -11.96
C PHE A 30 -7.20 5.84 -10.91
N GLN A 31 -7.54 5.59 -9.63
CA GLN A 31 -6.54 5.47 -8.57
C GLN A 31 -5.59 4.31 -8.82
N GLY A 32 -6.09 3.14 -9.24
CA GLY A 32 -5.21 2.02 -9.61
C GLY A 32 -4.25 2.37 -10.76
N ILE A 33 -4.73 3.12 -11.77
CA ILE A 33 -3.90 3.57 -12.90
C ILE A 33 -2.83 4.57 -12.45
N ILE A 34 -3.12 5.49 -11.54
CA ILE A 34 -2.16 6.51 -11.09
C ILE A 34 -1.42 6.16 -9.79
N HIS A 35 -1.73 5.01 -9.18
CA HIS A 35 -1.12 4.54 -7.94
C HIS A 35 0.41 4.56 -8.05
N ASP A 36 1.07 5.21 -7.11
CA ASP A 36 2.53 5.22 -6.96
C ASP A 36 3.34 5.63 -8.19
N MET A 37 2.79 6.49 -9.05
CA MET A 37 3.55 7.03 -10.19
C MET A 37 4.80 7.81 -9.76
N SER A 38 4.89 8.26 -8.50
CA SER A 38 6.09 8.88 -7.95
C SER A 38 7.30 7.93 -7.91
N LYS A 39 7.08 6.61 -7.81
CA LYS A 39 8.15 5.58 -7.75
C LYS A 39 9.04 5.57 -8.98
N PHE A 40 8.53 6.05 -10.12
CA PHE A 40 9.27 6.15 -11.38
C PHE A 40 10.10 7.42 -11.48
N LYS A 41 9.91 8.40 -10.58
CA LYS A 41 10.72 9.63 -10.56
C LYS A 41 12.12 9.33 -10.02
N PRO A 42 13.19 9.96 -10.54
CA PRO A 42 14.56 9.75 -10.07
C PRO A 42 14.77 9.87 -8.55
N VAL A 43 14.02 10.78 -7.91
CA VAL A 43 14.08 11.02 -6.46
C VAL A 43 13.67 9.80 -5.63
N GLU A 44 12.82 8.92 -6.16
CA GLU A 44 12.41 7.67 -5.50
C GLU A 44 13.07 6.45 -6.15
N PHE A 45 13.09 6.38 -7.47
CA PHE A 45 13.50 5.19 -8.20
C PHE A 45 14.91 4.72 -7.85
N PHE A 46 15.91 5.61 -7.94
CA PHE A 46 17.30 5.23 -7.71
C PHE A 46 17.59 4.86 -6.24
N PRO A 47 17.14 5.65 -5.23
CA PRO A 47 17.37 5.27 -3.84
C PRO A 47 16.68 3.97 -3.44
N TYR A 48 15.46 3.72 -3.90
CA TYR A 48 14.77 2.45 -3.62
C TYR A 48 15.46 1.26 -4.31
N ALA A 49 15.79 1.37 -5.60
CA ALA A 49 16.49 0.30 -6.31
C ALA A 49 17.80 -0.07 -5.60
N HIS A 50 18.56 0.93 -5.15
CA HIS A 50 19.78 0.71 -4.39
C HIS A 50 19.50 0.06 -3.03
N LYS A 51 18.51 0.56 -2.27
CA LYS A 51 18.16 0.01 -0.95
C LYS A 51 17.76 -1.46 -1.02
N PHE A 52 17.00 -1.88 -2.02
CA PHE A 52 16.46 -3.24 -2.07
C PHE A 52 17.32 -4.22 -2.87
N TYR A 53 18.08 -3.76 -3.87
CA TYR A 53 18.73 -4.66 -4.82
C TYR A 53 20.24 -4.49 -4.97
N SER A 54 20.84 -3.42 -4.43
CA SER A 54 22.29 -3.28 -4.35
C SER A 54 22.86 -4.11 -3.20
N LYS A 55 24.06 -4.68 -3.41
CA LYS A 55 24.87 -5.30 -2.35
C LYS A 55 25.63 -4.28 -1.51
N ARG A 56 25.87 -3.07 -2.03
CA ARG A 56 26.52 -2.00 -1.28
C ARG A 56 25.51 -1.34 -0.35
N LYS A 57 25.88 -1.21 0.92
CA LYS A 57 25.13 -0.48 1.94
C LYS A 57 26.10 0.47 2.62
N ASP A 58 25.77 1.76 2.58
CA ASP A 58 26.54 2.82 3.21
C ASP A 58 25.56 3.87 3.77
N GLU A 59 26.00 4.66 4.75
CA GLU A 59 25.14 5.62 5.45
C GLU A 59 24.53 6.67 4.51
N LEU A 60 25.27 7.07 3.47
CA LEU A 60 24.80 8.05 2.49
C LEU A 60 23.63 7.48 1.68
N THR A 61 23.75 6.23 1.21
CA THR A 61 22.66 5.55 0.48
C THR A 61 21.45 5.28 1.34
N ASP A 62 21.63 4.97 2.63
CA ASP A 62 20.53 4.82 3.58
C ASP A 62 19.80 6.14 3.83
N SER A 63 20.54 7.24 4.01
CA SER A 63 19.98 8.59 4.12
C SER A 63 19.20 8.99 2.87
N ARG A 64 19.72 8.72 1.67
CA ARG A 64 19.02 8.95 0.39
C ARG A 64 17.73 8.15 0.30
N TRP A 65 17.75 6.89 0.72
CA TRP A 65 16.55 6.06 0.77
C TRP A 65 15.52 6.59 1.77
N LYS A 66 15.94 6.99 2.98
CA LYS A 66 15.03 7.62 3.98
C LYS A 66 14.36 8.87 3.43
N LYS A 67 15.11 9.73 2.71
CA LYS A 67 14.54 10.91 2.03
C LYS A 67 13.52 10.52 0.96
N ALA A 68 13.82 9.50 0.15
CA ALA A 68 12.90 8.97 -0.85
C ALA A 68 11.62 8.38 -0.23
N TRP A 69 11.77 7.65 0.88
CA TRP A 69 10.66 7.08 1.65
C TRP A 69 9.72 8.17 2.18
N LEU A 70 10.29 9.22 2.80
CA LEU A 70 9.52 10.37 3.25
C LEU A 70 8.82 11.10 2.10
N HIS A 71 9.51 11.32 0.98
CA HIS A 71 8.91 11.93 -0.19
C HIS A 71 7.71 11.12 -0.69
N HIS A 72 7.85 9.80 -0.82
CA HIS A 72 6.79 8.90 -1.28
C HIS A 72 5.54 8.93 -0.38
N GLN A 73 5.73 8.80 0.94
CA GLN A 73 4.63 8.82 1.90
C GLN A 73 3.91 10.17 1.96
N ASN A 74 4.65 11.28 1.84
CA ASN A 74 4.08 12.63 1.84
C ASN A 74 3.59 13.09 0.45
N HIS A 75 3.78 12.30 -0.60
CA HIS A 75 3.29 12.61 -1.94
C HIS A 75 2.03 11.82 -2.31
N ASN A 76 1.97 10.54 -1.93
CA ASN A 76 0.87 9.66 -2.31
C ASN A 76 -0.16 9.61 -1.18
N LYS A 77 -1.36 10.12 -1.47
CA LYS A 77 -2.42 10.36 -0.48
C LYS A 77 -3.05 9.10 0.10
N HIS A 78 -2.80 7.92 -0.47
CA HIS A 78 -3.24 6.66 0.11
C HIS A 78 -2.36 6.21 1.29
N HIS A 79 -1.20 6.83 1.52
CA HIS A 79 -0.48 6.63 2.77
C HIS A 79 -1.15 7.38 3.91
N TRP A 80 -1.38 6.70 5.03
CA TRP A 80 -1.91 7.31 6.24
C TRP A 80 -0.99 8.40 6.78
N GLU A 81 0.32 8.27 6.56
CA GLU A 81 1.32 9.27 6.95
C GLU A 81 1.10 10.65 6.34
N TYR A 82 0.49 10.71 5.14
CA TYR A 82 0.14 11.97 4.47
C TYR A 82 -0.82 12.82 5.30
N TRP A 83 -1.65 12.18 6.13
CA TRP A 83 -2.76 12.82 6.85
C TRP A 83 -2.43 13.12 8.30
N ILE A 84 -1.22 12.81 8.77
CA ILE A 84 -0.81 13.10 10.14
C ILE A 84 -0.47 14.58 10.27
N VAL A 85 -1.13 15.25 11.21
CA VAL A 85 -0.83 16.62 11.62
C VAL A 85 0.30 16.60 12.66
N ASN A 86 0.19 15.71 13.66
CA ASN A 86 1.17 15.61 14.74
C ASN A 86 1.30 14.16 15.24
N LYS A 87 2.50 13.60 15.10
CA LYS A 87 2.81 12.22 15.51
C LYS A 87 2.80 12.01 17.03
N HIS A 88 3.15 13.03 17.81
CA HIS A 88 3.24 12.92 19.27
C HIS A 88 1.85 12.90 19.93
N THR A 89 0.92 13.70 19.40
CA THR A 89 -0.47 13.72 19.86
C THR A 89 -1.36 12.75 19.09
N GLN A 90 -0.79 12.00 18.13
CA GLN A 90 -1.51 11.11 17.20
C GLN A 90 -2.66 11.81 16.45
N GLU A 91 -2.50 13.10 16.17
CA GLU A 91 -3.47 13.90 15.45
C GLU A 91 -3.35 13.64 13.95
N ALA A 92 -4.46 13.24 13.32
CA ALA A 92 -4.56 13.01 11.89
C ALA A 92 -5.89 13.57 11.34
N LEU A 93 -5.91 13.96 10.08
CA LEU A 93 -7.11 14.40 9.38
C LEU A 93 -7.94 13.20 8.87
N PRO A 94 -9.26 13.33 8.75
CA PRO A 94 -10.09 12.32 8.10
C PRO A 94 -9.63 12.11 6.65
N MET A 95 -9.30 10.86 6.32
CA MET A 95 -8.90 10.47 4.97
C MET A 95 -10.16 10.27 4.10
N PRO A 96 -10.24 10.91 2.92
CA PRO A 96 -11.33 10.66 1.97
C PRO A 96 -11.40 9.20 1.51
N ARG A 97 -12.62 8.68 1.31
CA ARG A 97 -12.89 7.29 0.91
C ARG A 97 -11.98 6.72 -0.16
N LYS A 98 -11.80 7.48 -1.25
CA LYS A 98 -10.98 7.02 -2.39
C LYS A 98 -9.52 6.72 -2.02
N TYR A 99 -8.97 7.33 -0.98
CA TYR A 99 -7.57 7.13 -0.57
C TYR A 99 -7.43 6.02 0.47
N TRP A 100 -8.37 5.89 1.43
CA TRP A 100 -8.27 4.76 2.38
C TRP A 100 -8.66 3.44 1.72
N VAL A 101 -9.58 3.45 0.75
CA VAL A 101 -9.87 2.24 -0.06
C VAL A 101 -8.65 1.89 -0.92
N GLU A 102 -7.96 2.88 -1.51
CA GLU A 102 -6.70 2.68 -2.24
C GLU A 102 -5.61 2.10 -1.32
N MET A 103 -5.49 2.59 -0.08
CA MET A 103 -4.58 2.05 0.94
C MET A 103 -4.86 0.57 1.25
N VAL A 104 -6.13 0.20 1.38
CA VAL A 104 -6.51 -1.21 1.58
C VAL A 104 -6.18 -2.05 0.35
N CYS A 105 -6.36 -1.52 -0.86
CA CYS A 105 -5.95 -2.20 -2.11
C CYS A 105 -4.43 -2.39 -2.18
N ASP A 106 -3.67 -1.37 -1.80
CA ASP A 106 -2.21 -1.40 -1.68
C ASP A 106 -1.74 -2.50 -0.70
N TRP A 107 -2.34 -2.55 0.49
CA TRP A 107 -2.01 -3.59 1.46
C TRP A 107 -2.35 -4.99 0.98
N ARG A 108 -3.52 -5.19 0.37
CA ARG A 108 -3.91 -6.49 -0.21
C ARG A 108 -2.95 -6.92 -1.33
N ALA A 109 -2.40 -5.99 -2.11
CA ALA A 109 -1.48 -6.30 -3.19
C ALA A 109 -0.17 -6.94 -2.71
N PHE A 110 0.29 -6.71 -1.48
CA PHE A 110 1.46 -7.42 -0.92
C PHE A 110 1.22 -8.93 -0.75
N SER A 111 -0.04 -9.33 -0.55
CA SER A 111 -0.45 -10.75 -0.56
C SER A 111 -0.68 -11.29 -1.97
N ARG A 112 -0.35 -10.56 -3.03
CA ARG A 112 -0.47 -11.02 -4.41
C ARG A 112 0.89 -11.19 -5.02
N LYS A 113 0.99 -12.20 -5.88
CA LYS A 113 2.05 -12.33 -6.87
C LYS A 113 1.35 -12.45 -8.21
N TRP A 114 1.93 -11.93 -9.30
CA TRP A 114 1.33 -11.97 -10.63
C TRP A 114 0.53 -13.27 -10.90
N GLY A 115 -0.79 -13.16 -11.10
CA GLY A 115 -1.67 -14.30 -11.39
C GLY A 115 -2.07 -15.20 -10.21
N ARG A 116 -1.64 -14.93 -8.97
CA ARG A 116 -1.95 -15.75 -7.79
C ARG A 116 -2.26 -14.91 -6.56
N LYS A 117 -3.40 -15.20 -5.91
CA LYS A 117 -3.67 -14.73 -4.55
C LYS A 117 -2.83 -15.58 -3.58
N VAL A 118 -1.96 -14.95 -2.81
CA VAL A 118 -1.38 -15.56 -1.61
C VAL A 118 -2.41 -15.36 -0.51
N LYS A 119 -2.82 -16.45 0.15
CA LYS A 119 -3.82 -16.37 1.22
C LYS A 119 -3.16 -15.77 2.46
N GLU A 120 -3.36 -14.48 2.67
CA GLU A 120 -3.13 -13.83 3.95
C GLU A 120 -4.37 -13.02 4.34
N PRO A 121 -5.44 -13.70 4.81
CA PRO A 121 -6.75 -13.09 4.98
C PRO A 121 -6.74 -11.93 5.98
N GLN A 122 -5.84 -11.97 6.98
CA GLN A 122 -5.74 -10.98 8.05
C GLN A 122 -4.67 -9.90 7.80
N LEU A 123 -4.12 -9.80 6.57
CA LEU A 123 -3.05 -8.83 6.31
C LEU A 123 -3.52 -7.40 6.59
N VAL A 124 -4.70 -7.03 6.12
CA VAL A 124 -5.25 -5.67 6.30
C VAL A 124 -5.48 -5.37 7.78
N ASP A 125 -6.02 -6.32 8.54
CA ASP A 125 -6.27 -6.15 9.98
C ASP A 125 -4.96 -5.99 10.75
N ARG A 126 -3.93 -6.79 10.43
CA ARG A 126 -2.62 -6.64 11.07
C ARG A 126 -1.96 -5.32 10.71
N MET A 127 -2.08 -4.85 9.46
CA MET A 127 -1.54 -3.56 9.04
C MET A 127 -2.21 -2.42 9.83
N MET A 128 -3.54 -2.40 9.88
CA MET A 128 -4.34 -1.38 10.58
C MET A 128 -4.09 -1.33 12.10
N ASN A 129 -3.73 -2.47 12.70
CA ASN A 129 -3.48 -2.61 14.14
C ASN A 129 -2.00 -2.59 14.52
N SER A 130 -1.09 -2.32 13.57
CA SER A 130 0.33 -2.20 13.89
C SER A 130 0.60 -0.96 14.75
N GLU A 131 1.52 -1.07 15.72
CA GLU A 131 1.80 -0.05 16.76
C GLU A 131 2.21 1.34 16.22
N GLY A 132 2.45 1.47 14.92
CA GLY A 132 2.80 2.73 14.26
C GLY A 132 1.67 3.42 13.50
N VAL A 133 0.57 2.73 13.18
CA VAL A 133 -0.47 3.27 12.28
C VAL A 133 -1.37 4.27 13.01
N ILE A 134 -1.25 5.53 12.61
CA ILE A 134 -2.06 6.64 13.12
C ILE A 134 -3.14 6.96 12.09
N LEU A 135 -4.39 6.79 12.47
CA LEU A 135 -5.56 7.09 11.64
C LEU A 135 -6.52 7.98 12.42
N HIS A 136 -7.15 8.92 11.73
CA HIS A 136 -8.26 9.67 12.32
C HIS A 136 -9.38 8.69 12.74
N PRO A 137 -10.04 8.90 13.91
CA PRO A 137 -11.07 7.97 14.41
C PRO A 137 -12.19 7.67 13.41
N GLU A 138 -12.61 8.66 12.63
CA GLU A 138 -13.62 8.46 11.58
C GLU A 138 -13.14 7.51 10.48
N THR A 139 -11.91 7.71 9.98
CA THR A 139 -11.31 6.83 8.97
C THR A 139 -11.14 5.41 9.48
N ARG A 140 -10.73 5.24 10.75
CA ARG A 140 -10.64 3.93 11.40
C ARG A 140 -12.00 3.24 11.46
N ALA A 141 -13.03 3.94 11.92
CA ALA A 141 -14.39 3.39 12.01
C ALA A 141 -14.96 3.01 10.63
N GLU A 142 -14.67 3.80 9.58
CA GLU A 142 -15.04 3.46 8.20
C GLU A 142 -14.32 2.20 7.69
N LEU A 143 -13.01 2.09 7.95
CA LEU A 143 -12.21 0.91 7.59
C LEU A 143 -12.74 -0.35 8.29
N GLU A 144 -13.00 -0.29 9.59
CA GLU A 144 -13.55 -1.42 10.36
C GLU A 144 -14.90 -1.89 9.80
N ARG A 145 -15.82 -0.95 9.52
CA ARG A 145 -17.11 -1.28 8.88
C ARG A 145 -16.92 -1.91 7.50
N PHE A 146 -16.00 -1.36 6.71
CA PHE A 146 -15.71 -1.88 5.37
C PHE A 146 -15.15 -3.31 5.40
N LEU A 147 -14.33 -3.64 6.40
CA LEU A 147 -13.75 -4.98 6.54
C LEU A 147 -14.80 -5.99 7.07
N ALA A 148 -15.61 -5.60 8.05
CA ALA A 148 -16.66 -6.47 8.61
C ALA A 148 -17.71 -6.93 7.58
N VAL A 149 -18.13 -6.03 6.68
CA VAL A 149 -19.11 -6.37 5.61
C VAL A 149 -18.54 -7.40 4.63
N ARG A 150 -17.22 -7.42 4.41
CA ARG A 150 -16.63 -8.41 3.49
C ARG A 150 -16.54 -9.79 4.13
N GLU A 151 -16.28 -9.88 5.42
CA GLU A 151 -16.26 -11.18 6.14
C GLU A 151 -17.63 -11.86 6.09
N SER A 152 -18.71 -11.10 6.33
CA SER A 152 -20.08 -11.62 6.24
C SER A 152 -20.48 -12.00 4.81
N GLY A 153 -20.03 -11.24 3.80
CA GLY A 153 -20.25 -11.58 2.39
C GLY A 153 -19.51 -12.84 1.93
N THR A 154 -18.27 -13.06 2.39
CA THR A 154 -17.50 -14.27 2.03
C THR A 154 -18.05 -15.57 2.64
N ASN A 155 -18.77 -15.49 3.76
CA ASN A 155 -19.40 -16.65 4.39
C ASN A 155 -20.62 -17.16 3.61
N HIS A 156 -21.26 -16.31 2.78
CA HIS A 156 -22.40 -16.71 1.95
C HIS A 156 -22.00 -17.34 0.61
N GLU A 157 -20.82 -17.02 0.06
CA GLU A 157 -20.34 -17.61 -1.21
C GLU A 157 -19.68 -19.00 -1.04
N GLN A 158 -19.35 -19.42 0.19
CA GLN A 158 -18.79 -20.77 0.45
C GLN A 158 -19.86 -21.83 0.77
N ALA A 159 -21.15 -21.47 0.83
CA ALA A 159 -22.24 -22.38 1.16
C ALA A 159 -23.05 -22.86 -0.07
N GLY A 160 -22.52 -22.69 -1.29
CA GLY A 160 -23.27 -22.90 -2.53
C GLY A 160 -22.57 -23.75 -3.60
N SER A 161 -21.76 -24.74 -3.22
CA SER A 161 -21.21 -25.72 -4.17
C SER A 161 -21.02 -27.09 -3.53
N ASP A 162 -22.13 -27.72 -3.15
CA ASP A 162 -22.24 -29.17 -2.96
C ASP A 162 -23.69 -29.54 -3.32
N ASP A 163 -23.95 -29.66 -4.62
CA ASP A 163 -25.08 -30.39 -5.22
C ASP A 163 -24.59 -31.04 -6.53
#